data_AF-A0A9Q1Q4U5-F1
#
_entry.id   AF-A0A9Q1Q4U5-F1
#
_cell.length_a   1.000
_cell.length_b   1.000
_cell.length_c   1.000
_cell.angle_alpha   90.00
_cell.angle_beta   90.00
_cell.angle_gamma   90.00
#
_symmetry.space_group_name_H-M   'P 1'
#
loop_
_entity.id
_entity.type
_entity.pdbx_description
1 polymer ?
#
loop_
_entity_poly.entity_id
_entity_poly.type
_entity_poly.pdbx_seq_one_letter_code
_entity_poly.pdbx_strand_id
1 'polypeptide(L)'
;MIKVENHLNCAEEVFEQRRREKMVRPRSNGVKTQQAISAVNGRRQSFPASAPPSAPGSTDGSDVGSGLDFTKEDIEALLNERMRTRNKFNYKERCEQMMDYIKRLRLGITWFQEVEGGHLSEQESLRALLESAEKKCTEMGNDQVMMQNKEEELNAIIMELRKNYNLLQEKCAKEESNKLAVMDDLSRETEARIAAEKLQASLLNDIEKAHLEQQVSSQKVG
;
A
#
# COMPACT_ATOMS: atom_id res chain seq x y z
N MET A 1 -12.15 -25.56 31.08
CA MET A 1 -12.13 -24.10 30.80
C MET A 1 -10.72 -23.52 30.72
N ILE A 2 -9.73 -24.03 31.46
CA ILE A 2 -8.36 -23.47 31.54
C ILE A 2 -7.50 -23.63 30.27
N LYS A 3 -7.80 -24.61 29.39
CA LYS A 3 -6.97 -24.88 28.20
C LYS A 3 -7.13 -23.86 27.07
N VAL A 4 -8.23 -23.11 27.02
CA VAL A 4 -8.51 -22.17 25.93
C VAL A 4 -7.83 -20.80 26.19
N GLU A 5 -7.74 -20.38 27.45
CA GLU A 5 -7.00 -19.17 27.86
C GLU A 5 -5.50 -19.27 27.54
N ASN A 6 -4.89 -20.44 27.69
CA ASN A 6 -3.47 -20.63 27.39
C ASN A 6 -3.13 -20.52 25.90
N HIS A 7 -4.07 -20.82 25.01
CA HIS A 7 -3.84 -20.69 23.56
C HIS A 7 -4.03 -19.26 23.06
N LEU A 8 -4.92 -18.48 23.68
CA LEU A 8 -5.10 -17.06 23.39
C LEU A 8 -3.88 -16.24 23.81
N ASN A 9 -3.34 -16.49 25.02
CA ASN A 9 -2.13 -15.81 25.50
C ASN A 9 -0.89 -16.10 24.62
N CYS A 10 -0.76 -17.32 24.10
CA CYS A 10 0.36 -17.69 23.22
C CYS A 10 0.27 -16.99 21.84
N ALA A 11 -0.93 -16.82 21.29
CA ALA A 11 -1.12 -16.13 20.01
C ALA A 11 -0.87 -14.61 20.13
N GLU A 12 -1.21 -14.01 21.27
CA GLU A 12 -1.01 -12.59 21.55
C GLU A 12 0.48 -12.26 21.78
N GLU A 13 1.23 -13.13 22.47
CA GLU A 13 2.68 -13.00 22.63
C GLU A 13 3.43 -13.10 21.28
N VAL A 14 3.02 -14.00 20.38
CA VAL A 14 3.66 -14.15 19.06
C VAL A 14 3.42 -12.92 18.17
N PHE A 15 2.25 -12.29 18.28
CA PHE A 15 1.93 -11.07 17.53
C PHE A 15 2.73 -9.86 18.03
N GLU A 16 2.90 -9.70 19.34
CA GLU A 16 3.70 -8.62 19.91
C GLU A 16 5.22 -8.82 19.69
N GLN A 17 5.71 -10.06 19.73
CA GLN A 17 7.10 -10.39 19.38
C GLN A 17 7.43 -9.95 17.93
N ARG A 18 6.53 -10.24 16.99
CA ARG A 18 6.67 -9.86 15.57
C ARG A 18 6.58 -8.35 15.35
N ARG A 19 5.88 -7.61 16.22
CA ARG A 19 5.82 -6.14 16.18
C ARG A 19 7.13 -5.51 16.64
N ARG A 20 7.79 -6.12 17.64
CA ARG A 20 9.10 -5.68 18.17
C ARG A 20 10.26 -5.99 17.23
N GLU A 21 10.22 -7.13 16.52
CA GLU A 21 11.24 -7.49 15.52
C GLU A 21 11.23 -6.56 14.29
N LYS A 22 10.08 -6.00 13.91
CA LYS A 22 9.97 -5.06 12.77
C LYS A 22 10.56 -3.67 13.04
N MET A 23 10.94 -3.35 14.29
CA MET A 23 11.51 -2.05 14.66
C MET A 23 13.04 -2.06 14.84
N VAL A 24 13.70 -3.20 14.61
CA VAL A 24 15.17 -3.30 14.63
C VAL A 24 15.68 -3.43 13.20
N ARG A 25 16.16 -2.32 12.62
CA ARG A 25 16.94 -2.34 11.37
C ARG A 25 18.15 -3.27 11.55
N PRO A 26 18.38 -4.26 10.67
CA PRO A 26 19.64 -4.98 10.66
C PRO A 26 20.75 -4.09 10.09
N ARG A 27 21.83 -3.98 10.84
CA ARG A 27 23.11 -3.42 10.40
C ARG A 27 23.68 -4.34 9.31
N SER A 28 23.67 -3.85 8.07
CA SER A 28 24.30 -4.48 6.90
C SER A 28 25.80 -4.65 7.14
N ASN A 29 26.27 -5.90 7.16
CA ASN A 29 27.65 -6.31 6.92
C ASN A 29 27.60 -7.72 6.32
N GLY A 30 27.93 -7.86 5.04
CA GLY A 30 28.00 -9.18 4.41
C GLY A 30 27.94 -9.14 2.89
N VAL A 31 29.11 -8.98 2.27
CA VAL A 31 29.41 -9.28 0.87
C VAL A 31 28.86 -10.65 0.50
N LYS A 32 28.05 -10.76 -0.56
CA LYS A 32 27.92 -11.95 -1.41
C LYS A 32 27.26 -11.60 -2.74
N THR A 33 28.05 -11.80 -3.79
CA THR A 33 27.77 -11.75 -5.22
C THR A 33 26.56 -12.60 -5.58
N GLN A 34 25.60 -12.04 -6.32
CA GLN A 34 24.74 -12.82 -7.20
C GLN A 34 24.70 -12.16 -8.58
N GLN A 35 25.13 -12.95 -9.56
CA GLN A 35 25.09 -12.68 -10.99
C GLN A 35 23.64 -12.65 -11.47
N ALA A 36 23.28 -11.63 -12.25
CA ALA A 36 22.09 -11.63 -13.08
C ALA A 36 22.49 -11.98 -14.52
N ILE A 37 21.78 -12.94 -15.13
CA ILE A 37 22.00 -13.42 -16.49
C ILE A 37 21.00 -12.73 -17.43
N SER A 38 21.56 -12.08 -18.46
CA SER A 38 21.07 -11.84 -19.83
C SER A 38 19.91 -10.87 -20.12
N ALA A 39 20.21 -9.84 -20.94
CA ALA A 39 19.73 -9.66 -22.32
C ALA A 39 20.42 -8.40 -22.92
N VAL A 40 21.40 -8.55 -23.83
CA VAL A 40 21.28 -8.49 -25.30
C VAL A 40 20.70 -7.17 -25.84
N ASN A 41 21.59 -6.22 -26.17
CA ASN A 41 21.72 -5.51 -27.46
C ASN A 41 22.52 -4.22 -27.31
N GLY A 42 23.38 -3.94 -28.29
CA GLY A 42 23.84 -2.57 -28.57
C GLY A 42 25.29 -2.23 -28.25
N ARG A 43 26.22 -2.85 -28.99
CA ARG A 43 27.31 -2.16 -29.71
C ARG A 43 28.11 -1.08 -28.96
N ARG A 44 29.30 -1.47 -28.48
CA ARG A 44 30.43 -0.53 -28.28
C ARG A 44 30.86 0.04 -29.64
N GLN A 45 30.94 1.36 -29.76
CA GLN A 45 31.90 2.01 -30.64
C GLN A 45 32.53 3.18 -29.91
N SER A 46 33.85 3.15 -29.87
CA SER A 46 34.77 4.18 -29.44
C SER A 46 35.23 5.03 -30.63
N PHE A 47 35.68 6.25 -30.32
CA PHE A 47 36.48 7.21 -31.10
C PHE A 47 35.70 8.15 -32.05
N PRO A 48 36.28 9.29 -32.49
CA PRO A 48 37.23 10.22 -31.84
C PRO A 48 36.79 11.70 -31.97
N ALA A 49 37.60 12.60 -31.40
CA ALA A 49 37.60 14.03 -31.66
C ALA A 49 37.54 14.37 -33.17
N SER A 50 36.69 15.32 -33.55
CA SER A 50 36.84 16.18 -34.74
C SER A 50 35.87 17.36 -34.64
N ALA A 51 36.45 18.55 -34.54
CA ALA A 51 35.77 19.82 -34.74
C ALA A 51 35.32 19.98 -36.20
N PRO A 52 34.31 20.83 -36.46
CA PRO A 52 34.24 21.57 -37.71
C PRO A 52 34.40 23.09 -37.48
N PRO A 53 35.08 23.81 -38.39
CA PRO A 53 35.27 25.25 -38.31
C PRO A 53 34.05 25.95 -38.91
N SER A 54 33.52 26.96 -38.24
CA SER A 54 32.64 27.97 -38.85
C SER A 54 32.68 29.25 -38.02
N ALA A 55 33.64 30.12 -38.36
CA ALA A 55 33.46 31.56 -38.25
C ALA A 55 32.70 32.00 -39.52
N PRO A 56 31.74 32.93 -39.42
CA PRO A 56 32.12 34.34 -39.42
C PRO A 56 31.29 35.18 -38.45
N GLY A 57 31.91 36.18 -37.83
CA GLY A 57 31.14 37.20 -37.12
C GLY A 57 31.95 37.93 -36.08
N SER A 58 32.58 39.02 -36.52
CA SER A 58 33.01 40.18 -35.75
C SER A 58 33.57 39.94 -34.34
N THR A 59 34.89 40.00 -34.29
CA THR A 59 35.59 40.66 -33.20
C THR A 59 35.02 42.07 -32.98
N ASP A 60 34.86 42.38 -31.69
CA ASP A 60 34.92 43.71 -31.09
C ASP A 60 33.58 44.44 -30.83
N GLY A 61 33.37 44.71 -29.54
CA GLY A 61 32.34 45.62 -29.06
C GLY A 61 31.26 45.03 -28.16
N SER A 62 31.61 44.49 -26.99
CA SER A 62 31.10 45.00 -25.70
C SER A 62 31.56 44.12 -24.54
N ASP A 63 32.73 44.43 -24.01
CA ASP A 63 33.02 44.14 -22.61
C ASP A 63 32.17 45.06 -21.72
N VAL A 64 30.89 44.73 -21.60
CA VAL A 64 29.99 45.21 -20.53
C VAL A 64 29.28 43.96 -20.00
N GLY A 65 30.09 42.97 -19.64
CA GLY A 65 29.67 41.76 -18.94
C GLY A 65 30.25 41.71 -17.52
N SER A 66 30.58 42.87 -16.94
CA SER A 66 30.96 42.95 -15.53
C SER A 66 29.71 43.16 -14.69
N GLY A 67 29.45 42.18 -13.81
CA GLY A 67 28.35 42.11 -12.87
C GLY A 67 28.20 43.39 -12.04
N LEU A 68 27.43 44.32 -12.57
CA LEU A 68 26.72 45.32 -11.81
C LEU A 68 25.34 44.70 -11.58
N ASP A 69 25.16 44.13 -10.39
CA ASP A 69 23.84 43.75 -9.90
C ASP A 69 23.02 45.04 -9.78
N PHE A 70 22.35 45.43 -10.87
CA PHE A 70 21.37 46.50 -10.83
C PHE A 70 20.35 46.13 -9.77
N THR A 71 20.09 47.04 -8.85
CA THR A 71 18.93 46.93 -7.96
C THR A 71 17.77 47.68 -8.57
N LYS A 72 16.56 47.40 -8.08
CA LYS A 72 15.36 48.16 -8.47
C LYS A 72 15.57 49.66 -8.22
N GLU A 73 16.25 49.97 -7.12
CA GLU A 73 16.58 51.32 -6.68
C GLU A 73 17.57 52.01 -7.65
N ASP A 74 18.53 51.27 -8.22
CA ASP A 74 19.47 51.81 -9.22
C ASP A 74 18.77 52.18 -10.53
N ILE A 75 17.79 51.38 -10.97
CA ILE A 75 16.97 51.68 -12.16
C ILE A 75 16.08 52.88 -11.88
N GLU A 76 15.46 52.95 -10.71
CA GLU A 76 14.63 54.08 -10.32
C GLU A 76 15.45 55.38 -10.24
N ALA A 77 16.66 55.33 -9.68
CA ALA A 77 17.57 56.47 -9.65
C ALA A 77 18.01 56.90 -11.06
N LEU A 78 18.30 55.94 -11.95
CA LEU A 78 18.63 56.19 -13.35
C LEU A 78 17.47 56.87 -14.09
N LEU A 79 16.24 56.40 -13.92
CA LEU A 79 15.05 57.00 -14.55
C LEU A 79 14.76 58.42 -14.06
N ASN A 80 15.16 58.74 -12.82
CA ASN A 80 14.98 60.05 -12.20
C ASN A 80 16.17 61.01 -12.43
N GLU A 81 17.22 60.57 -13.14
CA GLU A 81 18.41 61.37 -13.34
C GLU A 81 18.15 62.54 -14.30
N ARG A 82 18.37 63.77 -13.81
CA ARG A 82 18.23 65.00 -14.59
C ARG A 82 19.60 65.54 -14.98
N MET A 83 19.89 65.64 -16.27
CA MET A 83 21.13 66.24 -16.78
C MET A 83 21.23 67.70 -16.33
N ARG A 84 22.26 68.02 -15.53
CA ARG A 84 22.55 69.38 -15.06
C ARG A 84 23.81 69.90 -15.72
N THR A 85 23.68 70.50 -16.90
CA THR A 85 24.80 71.21 -17.54
C THR A 85 24.83 72.67 -17.04
N ARG A 86 25.90 73.08 -16.36
CA ARG A 86 26.07 74.45 -15.84
C ARG A 86 26.27 75.48 -16.96
N ASN A 87 26.83 75.05 -18.10
CA ASN A 87 27.07 75.87 -19.27
C ASN A 87 26.32 75.30 -20.48
N LYS A 88 25.35 76.05 -21.01
CA LYS A 88 24.49 75.63 -22.13
C LYS A 88 25.24 75.55 -23.47
N PHE A 89 26.48 76.03 -23.55
CA PHE A 89 27.27 76.06 -24.79
C PHE A 89 28.30 74.93 -24.91
N ASN A 90 28.51 74.11 -23.87
CA ASN A 90 29.41 72.95 -23.96
C ASN A 90 28.69 71.74 -24.58
N TYR A 91 28.62 71.70 -25.91
CA TYR A 91 27.94 70.64 -26.66
C TYR A 91 28.60 69.27 -26.47
N LYS A 92 29.95 69.23 -26.43
CA LYS A 92 30.72 67.98 -26.28
C LYS A 92 30.39 67.25 -24.98
N GLU A 93 30.44 67.96 -23.86
CA GLU A 93 30.12 67.42 -22.53
C GLU A 93 28.67 66.93 -22.45
N ARG A 94 27.72 67.63 -23.08
CA ARG A 94 26.32 67.19 -23.14
C ARG A 94 26.15 65.91 -23.95
N CYS A 95 26.85 65.78 -25.08
CA CYS A 95 26.83 64.58 -25.89
C CYS A 95 27.42 63.37 -25.14
N GLU A 96 28.51 63.57 -24.41
CA GLU A 96 29.13 62.53 -23.57
C GLU A 96 28.17 62.10 -22.44
N GLN A 97 27.56 63.05 -21.72
CA GLN A 97 26.55 62.76 -20.68
C GLN A 97 25.33 61.99 -21.25
N MET A 98 24.84 62.39 -22.44
CA MET A 98 23.74 61.71 -23.11
C MET A 98 24.13 60.28 -23.52
N MET A 99 25.35 60.11 -24.06
CA MET A 99 25.85 58.80 -24.47
C MET A 99 25.95 57.85 -23.28
N ASP A 100 26.48 58.32 -22.14
CA ASP A 100 26.62 57.52 -20.93
C ASP A 100 25.28 57.21 -20.27
N TYR A 101 24.33 58.15 -20.30
CA TYR A 101 22.95 57.90 -19.87
C TYR A 101 22.28 56.82 -20.74
N ILE A 102 22.40 56.90 -22.06
CA ILE A 102 21.88 55.89 -23.00
C ILE A 102 22.50 54.51 -22.75
N LYS A 103 23.81 54.43 -22.50
CA LYS A 103 24.48 53.17 -22.18
C LYS A 103 23.91 52.54 -20.91
N ARG A 104 23.75 53.34 -19.84
CA ARG A 104 23.18 52.87 -18.57
C ARG A 104 21.72 52.44 -18.72
N LEU A 105 20.91 53.16 -19.50
CA LEU A 105 19.54 52.76 -19.80
C LEU A 105 19.48 51.42 -20.54
N ARG A 106 20.33 51.22 -21.55
CA ARG A 106 20.40 49.94 -22.27
C ARG A 106 20.76 48.79 -21.34
N LEU A 107 21.72 49.00 -20.45
CA LEU A 107 22.11 48.00 -19.46
C LEU A 107 20.96 47.68 -18.49
N GLY A 108 20.22 48.69 -18.03
CA GLY A 108 19.03 48.48 -17.20
C GLY A 108 17.91 47.71 -17.91
N ILE A 109 17.70 47.95 -19.21
CA ILE A 109 16.76 47.17 -20.02
C ILE A 109 17.18 45.70 -20.11
N THR A 110 18.45 45.43 -20.41
CA THR A 110 18.98 44.06 -20.49
C THR A 110 18.83 43.33 -19.15
N TRP A 111 19.19 43.99 -18.04
CA TRP A 111 19.01 43.42 -16.70
C TRP A 111 17.54 43.10 -16.40
N PHE A 112 16.62 44.00 -16.73
CA PHE A 112 15.20 43.79 -16.50
C PHE A 112 14.66 42.60 -17.30
N GLN A 113 15.07 42.45 -18.57
CA GLN A 113 14.73 41.31 -19.41
C GLN A 113 15.26 39.98 -18.84
N GLU A 114 16.47 39.98 -18.28
CA GLU A 114 17.07 38.81 -17.65
C GLU A 114 16.31 38.41 -16.37
N VAL A 115 15.96 39.39 -15.53
CA VAL A 115 15.17 39.17 -14.31
C VAL A 115 13.77 38.66 -14.64
N GLU A 116 13.07 39.27 -15.60
CA GLU A 116 11.76 38.80 -16.05
C GLU A 116 11.82 37.38 -16.62
N GLY A 117 12.86 37.07 -17.41
CA GLY A 117 13.10 35.72 -17.90
C GLY A 117 13.32 34.70 -16.76
N GLY A 118 14.07 35.10 -15.73
CA GLY A 118 14.27 34.31 -14.51
C GLY A 118 12.96 34.01 -13.79
N HIS A 119 12.14 35.04 -13.55
CA HIS A 119 10.82 34.87 -12.91
C HIS A 119 9.87 33.98 -13.73
N LEU A 120 9.85 34.09 -15.05
CA LEU A 120 9.03 33.23 -15.91
C LEU A 120 9.46 31.76 -15.82
N SER A 121 10.78 31.51 -15.84
CA SER A 121 11.34 30.17 -15.69
C SER A 121 11.03 29.57 -14.31
N GLU A 122 11.18 30.36 -13.25
CA GLU A 122 10.81 29.95 -11.89
C GLU A 122 9.31 29.66 -11.77
N GLN A 123 8.47 30.51 -12.35
CA GLN A 123 7.02 30.31 -12.37
C GLN A 123 6.63 29.00 -13.07
N GLU A 124 7.26 28.66 -14.19
CA GLU A 124 7.02 27.40 -14.91
C GLU A 124 7.48 26.19 -14.08
N SER A 125 8.66 26.28 -13.44
CA SER A 125 9.17 25.24 -12.54
C SER A 125 8.25 24.99 -11.35
N LEU A 126 7.79 26.06 -10.69
CA LEU A 126 6.85 25.98 -9.57
C LEU A 126 5.50 25.40 -10.00
N ARG A 127 5.02 25.76 -11.19
CA ARG A 127 3.79 25.19 -11.76
C ARG A 127 3.93 23.69 -12.00
N ALA A 128 5.03 23.25 -12.62
CA ALA A 128 5.30 21.83 -12.85
C ALA A 128 5.40 21.05 -11.53
N LEU A 129 6.01 21.64 -10.50
CA LEU A 129 6.09 21.02 -9.17
C LEU A 129 4.71 20.89 -8.52
N LEU A 130 3.87 21.93 -8.63
CA LEU A 130 2.50 21.92 -8.13
C LEU A 130 1.67 20.85 -8.83
N GLU A 131 1.68 20.80 -10.16
CA GLU A 131 0.96 19.78 -10.95
C GLU A 131 1.42 18.37 -10.58
N SER A 132 2.72 18.15 -10.37
CA SER A 132 3.25 16.86 -9.91
C SER A 132 2.76 16.50 -8.51
N ALA A 133 2.70 17.46 -7.59
CA ALA A 133 2.21 17.26 -6.23
C ALA A 133 0.71 16.95 -6.21
N GLU A 134 -0.10 17.72 -6.96
CA GLU A 134 -1.53 17.48 -7.12
C GLU A 134 -1.81 16.09 -7.69
N LYS A 135 -1.09 15.70 -8.75
CA LYS A 135 -1.19 14.37 -9.33
C LYS A 135 -0.91 13.28 -8.29
N LYS A 136 0.19 13.38 -7.53
CA LYS A 136 0.51 12.41 -6.48
C LYS A 136 -0.56 12.37 -5.38
N CYS A 137 -1.13 13.51 -5.00
CA CYS A 137 -2.22 13.55 -4.03
C CYS A 137 -3.47 12.84 -4.55
N THR A 138 -3.84 13.03 -5.82
CA THR A 138 -4.99 12.34 -6.42
C THR A 138 -4.75 10.83 -6.54
N GLU A 139 -3.55 10.42 -6.94
CA GLU A 139 -3.15 9.01 -7.02
C GLU A 139 -3.22 8.34 -5.64
N MET A 140 -2.66 8.99 -4.61
CA MET A 140 -2.73 8.50 -3.23
C MET A 140 -4.17 8.40 -2.71
N GLY A 141 -5.03 9.39 -3.02
CA GLY A 141 -6.45 9.34 -2.68
C GLY A 141 -7.18 8.17 -3.35
N ASN A 142 -6.88 7.90 -4.62
CA ASN A 142 -7.45 6.76 -5.35
C ASN A 142 -7.00 5.42 -4.75
N ASP A 143 -5.72 5.29 -4.41
CA ASP A 143 -5.18 4.10 -3.76
C ASP A 143 -5.84 3.86 -2.40
N GLN A 144 -6.07 4.92 -1.62
CA GLN A 144 -6.77 4.83 -0.34
C GLN A 144 -8.19 4.28 -0.51
N VAL A 145 -8.94 4.78 -1.49
CA VAL A 145 -10.30 4.29 -1.79
C VAL A 145 -10.27 2.81 -2.23
N MET A 146 -9.31 2.42 -3.07
CA MET A 146 -9.15 1.02 -3.48
C MET A 146 -8.89 0.11 -2.27
N MET A 147 -8.01 0.53 -1.36
CA MET A 147 -7.69 -0.22 -0.15
C MET A 147 -8.89 -0.33 0.79
N GLN A 148 -9.65 0.75 0.96
CA GLN A 148 -10.87 0.74 1.75
C GLN A 148 -11.92 -0.23 1.18
N ASN A 149 -12.15 -0.20 -0.13
CA ASN A 149 -13.07 -1.15 -0.78
C ASN A 149 -12.63 -2.61 -0.55
N LYS A 150 -11.32 -2.87 -0.59
CA LYS A 150 -10.79 -4.22 -0.35
C LYS A 150 -10.96 -4.66 1.10
N GLU A 151 -10.77 -3.73 2.05
CA GLU A 151 -11.03 -3.97 3.47
C GLU A 151 -12.51 -4.30 3.72
N GLU A 152 -13.43 -3.54 3.12
CA GLU A 152 -14.87 -3.78 3.20
C GLU A 152 -15.27 -5.15 2.63
N GLU A 153 -14.71 -5.53 1.47
CA GLU A 153 -14.93 -6.86 0.87
C GLU A 153 -14.43 -7.99 1.77
N LEU A 154 -13.21 -7.87 2.31
CA LEU A 154 -12.64 -8.86 3.22
C LEU A 154 -13.45 -8.98 4.51
N ASN A 155 -13.92 -7.86 5.07
CA ASN A 155 -14.78 -7.85 6.24
C ASN A 155 -16.12 -8.53 5.96
N ALA A 156 -16.73 -8.30 4.80
CA ALA A 156 -17.96 -8.99 4.39
C ALA A 156 -17.76 -10.52 4.29
N ILE A 157 -16.64 -10.97 3.71
CA ILE A 157 -16.28 -12.39 3.64
C ILE A 157 -16.11 -12.98 5.05
N ILE A 158 -15.40 -12.27 5.94
CA ILE A 158 -15.21 -12.70 7.34
C ILE A 158 -16.57 -12.86 8.03
N MET A 159 -17.49 -11.92 7.83
CA MET A 159 -18.83 -11.99 8.43
C MET A 159 -19.61 -13.21 7.93
N GLU A 160 -19.62 -13.46 6.61
CA GLU A 160 -20.35 -14.60 6.04
C GLU A 160 -19.72 -15.95 6.46
N LEU A 161 -18.39 -16.04 6.54
CA LEU A 161 -17.69 -17.22 7.04
C LEU A 161 -18.03 -17.50 8.51
N ARG A 162 -18.05 -16.48 9.37
CA ARG A 162 -18.43 -16.63 10.78
C ARG A 162 -19.87 -17.11 10.92
N LYS A 163 -20.79 -16.55 10.13
CA LYS A 163 -22.19 -16.98 10.08
C LYS A 163 -22.30 -18.44 9.66
N ASN A 164 -21.62 -18.84 8.59
CA ASN A 164 -21.64 -20.22 8.09
C ASN A 164 -21.02 -21.20 9.10
N TYR A 165 -19.95 -20.80 9.77
CA TYR A 165 -19.32 -21.59 10.84
C TYR A 165 -20.31 -21.85 11.98
N ASN A 166 -20.99 -20.81 12.46
CA ASN A 166 -21.98 -20.95 13.54
C ASN A 166 -23.15 -21.86 13.12
N LEU A 167 -23.66 -21.71 11.90
CA LEU A 167 -24.72 -22.56 11.36
C LEU A 167 -24.29 -24.04 11.27
N LEU A 168 -23.04 -24.30 10.87
CA LEU A 168 -22.52 -25.66 10.79
C LEU A 168 -22.29 -26.26 12.19
N GLN A 169 -21.81 -25.45 13.14
CA GLN A 169 -21.62 -25.84 14.53
C GLN A 169 -22.95 -26.23 15.18
N GLU A 170 -24.01 -25.44 14.97
CA GLU A 170 -25.35 -25.75 15.46
C GLU A 170 -25.88 -27.07 14.87
N LYS A 171 -25.72 -27.28 13.56
CA LYS A 171 -26.12 -28.53 12.90
C LYS A 171 -25.35 -29.74 13.44
N CYS A 172 -24.04 -29.63 13.64
CA CYS A 172 -23.24 -30.70 14.24
C CYS A 172 -23.73 -31.04 15.65
N ALA A 173 -23.92 -30.03 16.51
CA ALA A 173 -24.40 -30.25 17.88
C ALA A 173 -25.77 -30.94 17.91
N LYS A 174 -26.69 -30.53 17.02
CA LYS A 174 -28.00 -31.17 16.87
C LYS A 174 -27.90 -32.62 16.41
N GLU A 175 -27.06 -32.89 15.41
CA GLU A 175 -26.88 -34.24 14.89
C GLU A 175 -26.23 -35.18 15.93
N GLU A 176 -25.24 -34.69 16.67
CA GLU A 176 -24.62 -35.43 17.78
C GLU A 176 -25.64 -35.77 18.87
N SER A 177 -26.50 -34.82 19.24
CA SER A 177 -27.58 -35.06 20.19
C SER A 177 -28.61 -36.07 19.68
N ASN A 178 -29.01 -35.97 18.41
CA ASN A 178 -29.95 -36.92 17.78
C ASN A 178 -29.37 -38.34 17.75
N LYS A 179 -28.10 -38.46 17.36
CA LYS A 179 -27.38 -39.74 17.35
C LYS A 179 -27.38 -40.38 18.74
N LEU A 180 -27.09 -39.60 19.78
CA LEU A 180 -27.07 -40.12 21.15
C LEU A 180 -28.46 -40.61 21.57
N ALA A 181 -29.52 -39.86 21.27
CA ALA A 181 -30.90 -40.27 21.57
C ALA A 181 -31.28 -41.58 20.85
N VAL A 182 -30.93 -41.74 19.57
CA VAL A 182 -31.18 -42.97 18.82
C VAL A 182 -30.40 -44.16 19.40
N MET A 183 -29.17 -43.94 19.86
CA MET A 183 -28.38 -44.99 20.51
C MET A 183 -28.99 -45.44 21.85
N ASP A 184 -29.49 -44.49 22.65
CA ASP A 184 -30.17 -44.80 23.92
C ASP A 184 -31.48 -45.57 23.68
N ASP A 185 -32.27 -45.17 22.67
CA ASP A 185 -33.48 -45.88 22.27
C ASP A 185 -33.18 -47.31 21.81
N LEU A 186 -32.14 -47.48 20.98
CA LEU A 186 -31.70 -48.80 20.52
C LEU A 186 -31.25 -49.67 21.70
N SER A 187 -30.50 -49.12 22.66
CA SER A 187 -30.07 -49.86 23.85
C SER A 187 -31.27 -50.38 24.64
N ARG A 188 -32.26 -49.51 24.92
CA ARG A 188 -33.49 -49.89 25.64
C ARG A 188 -34.29 -50.95 24.89
N GLU A 189 -34.41 -50.83 23.57
CA GLU A 189 -35.08 -51.83 22.74
C GLU A 189 -34.35 -53.18 22.77
N THR A 190 -33.02 -53.18 22.71
CA THR A 190 -32.24 -54.43 22.80
C THR A 190 -32.38 -55.12 24.15
N GLU A 191 -32.42 -54.35 25.25
CA GLU A 191 -32.66 -54.88 26.60
C GLU A 191 -34.08 -55.45 26.73
N ALA A 192 -35.08 -54.74 26.23
CA ALA A 192 -36.47 -55.19 26.21
C ALA A 192 -36.63 -56.49 25.39
N ARG A 193 -35.97 -56.57 24.22
CA ARG A 193 -35.94 -57.79 23.40
C ARG A 193 -35.32 -58.95 24.15
N ILE A 194 -34.15 -58.77 24.79
CA ILE A 194 -33.50 -59.82 25.57
C ILE A 194 -34.40 -60.29 26.73
N ALA A 195 -35.12 -59.37 27.39
CA ALA A 195 -36.06 -59.73 28.45
C ALA A 195 -37.26 -60.54 27.91
N ALA A 196 -37.82 -60.15 26.75
CA ALA A 196 -38.89 -60.87 26.08
C ALA A 196 -38.46 -62.27 25.62
N GLU A 197 -37.26 -62.40 25.04
CA GLU A 197 -36.67 -63.68 24.63
C GLU A 197 -36.49 -64.63 25.83
N LYS A 198 -36.01 -64.12 26.98
CA LYS A 198 -35.89 -64.91 28.22
C LYS A 198 -37.26 -65.38 28.73
N LEU A 199 -38.27 -64.51 28.71
CA LEU A 199 -39.62 -64.86 29.13
C LEU A 199 -40.23 -65.92 28.19
N GLN A 200 -40.06 -65.76 26.88
CA GLN A 200 -40.52 -66.74 25.89
C GLN A 200 -39.89 -68.12 26.12
N ALA A 201 -38.58 -68.18 26.39
CA ALA A 201 -37.89 -69.43 26.70
C ALA A 201 -38.42 -70.08 28.00
N SER A 202 -38.70 -69.28 29.05
CA SER A 202 -39.32 -69.78 30.28
C SER A 202 -40.72 -70.36 30.02
N LEU A 203 -41.57 -69.64 29.29
CA LEU A 203 -42.92 -70.09 28.97
C LEU A 203 -42.92 -71.36 28.12
N LEU A 204 -42.00 -71.50 27.17
CA LEU A 204 -41.84 -72.73 26.39
C LEU A 204 -41.49 -73.93 27.29
N ASN A 205 -40.57 -73.75 28.23
CA ASN A 205 -40.23 -74.81 29.20
C ASN A 205 -41.44 -75.17 30.10
N ASP A 206 -42.20 -74.17 30.56
CA ASP A 206 -43.38 -74.39 31.39
C ASP A 206 -44.49 -75.14 30.63
N ILE A 207 -44.69 -74.83 29.34
CA ILE A 207 -45.62 -75.54 28.46
C ILE A 207 -45.17 -77.00 28.27
N GLU A 208 -43.89 -77.23 28.00
CA GLU A 208 -43.34 -78.58 27.83
C GLU A 208 -43.54 -79.41 29.11
N LYS A 209 -43.25 -78.83 30.27
CA LYS A 209 -43.46 -79.47 31.58
C LYS A 209 -44.94 -79.79 31.82
N ALA A 210 -45.84 -78.84 31.59
CA ALA A 210 -47.28 -79.04 31.76
C ALA A 210 -47.80 -80.15 30.83
N HIS A 211 -47.30 -80.22 29.59
CA HIS A 211 -47.65 -81.27 28.64
C HIS A 211 -47.17 -82.65 29.11
N LEU A 212 -45.95 -82.76 29.64
CA LEU A 212 -45.43 -84.00 30.24
C LEU A 212 -46.28 -84.43 31.45
N GLU A 213 -46.60 -83.50 32.35
CA GLU A 213 -47.46 -83.77 33.52
C GLU A 213 -48.87 -84.23 33.10
N GLN A 214 -49.45 -83.63 32.06
CA GLN A 214 -50.73 -84.03 31.49
C GLN A 214 -50.67 -85.47 30.94
N GLN A 215 -49.62 -85.84 30.19
CA GLN A 215 -49.44 -87.20 29.68
C GLN A 215 -49.32 -88.23 30.81
N VAL A 216 -48.53 -87.93 31.84
CA VAL A 216 -48.36 -88.80 33.02
C VAL A 216 -49.67 -88.97 33.78
N SER A 217 -50.46 -87.90 33.94
CA SER A 217 -51.78 -87.99 34.60
C SER A 217 -52.78 -88.84 33.79
N SER A 218 -52.76 -88.71 32.46
CA SER A 218 -53.65 -89.44 31.56
C SER A 218 -53.37 -90.95 31.54
N GLN A 219 -52.10 -91.36 31.69
CA GLN A 219 -51.72 -92.77 31.83
C GLN A 219 -52.09 -93.41 33.16
N LYS A 220 -52.32 -92.62 34.23
CA LYS A 220 -52.65 -93.13 35.57
C LYS A 220 -54.15 -93.38 35.79
N VAL A 221 -55.01 -92.93 34.87
CA VAL A 221 -56.48 -92.98 34.99
C VAL A 221 -57.12 -94.05 34.07
N GLY A 222 -56.34 -94.71 33.22
CA GLY A 222 -56.75 -95.90 32.45
C GLY A 222 -56.18 -97.18 33.04
#